data_AF-A0A2I1FXQ9-F1
#
_entry.id   AF-A0A2I1FXQ9-F1
#
_cell.length_a   1.000
_cell.length_b   1.000
_cell.length_c   1.000
_cell.angle_alpha   90.00
_cell.angle_beta   90.00
_cell.angle_gamma   90.00
#
_symmetry.space_group_name_H-M   'P 1'
#
loop_
_entity.id
_entity.type
_entity.pdbx_description
1 polymer ?
#
loop_
_entity_poly.entity_id
_entity_poly.type
_entity_poly.pdbx_seq_one_letter_code
_entity_poly.pdbx_strand_id
1 'polypeptide(L)' 'ICGKKGVTSGQLYLSWILSNNLVVIPDARKIKRLEENVEAVKVNLSSEELSEIRQIINSIEIVDDIY' A
#
# COMPACT_ATOMS: atom_id res chain seq x y z
N ILE A 1 11.10 0.84 -0.26
CA ILE A 1 10.49 -0.30 0.47
C ILE A 1 10.33 -1.56 -0.41
N CYS A 2 9.61 -1.50 -1.55
CA CYS A 2 9.36 -2.66 -2.43
C CYS A 2 10.59 -3.51 -2.77
N GLY A 3 11.66 -2.89 -3.28
CA GLY A 3 12.89 -3.60 -3.66
C GLY A 3 13.63 -4.27 -2.48
N LYS A 4 13.46 -3.79 -1.25
CA LYS A 4 14.06 -4.40 -0.06
C LYS A 4 13.33 -5.65 0.40
N LYS A 5 11.99 -5.70 0.23
CA LYS A 5 11.15 -6.84 0.62
C LYS A 5 10.79 -7.77 -0.53
N GLY A 6 11.10 -7.41 -1.77
CA GLY A 6 10.70 -8.18 -2.95
C GLY A 6 9.18 -8.18 -3.19
N VAL A 7 8.48 -7.15 -2.71
CA VAL A 7 7.01 -7.03 -2.84
C VAL A 7 6.64 -6.07 -3.96
N THR A 8 5.46 -6.24 -4.54
CA THR A 8 4.95 -5.31 -5.56
C THR A 8 4.43 -4.02 -4.91
N SER A 9 4.28 -2.97 -5.72
CA SER A 9 3.68 -1.72 -5.24
C SER A 9 2.22 -1.90 -4.81
N GLY A 10 1.47 -2.80 -5.46
CA GLY A 10 0.10 -3.14 -5.08
C GLY A 10 0.05 -3.81 -3.70
N GLN A 11 0.96 -4.75 -3.46
CA GLN A 11 1.11 -5.39 -2.16
C GLN A 11 1.49 -4.37 -1.09
N LEU A 12 2.49 -3.52 -1.33
CA LEU A 12 2.89 -2.48 -0.38
C LEU A 12 1.71 -1.56 0.00
N TYR A 13 0.95 -1.11 -1.01
CA TYR A 13 -0.24 -0.27 -0.80
C TYR A 13 -1.29 -0.95 0.08
N LEU A 14 -1.70 -2.18 -0.28
CA LEU A 14 -2.72 -2.91 0.48
C LEU A 14 -2.27 -3.21 1.92
N SER A 15 -1.00 -3.58 2.09
CA SER A 15 -0.42 -3.87 3.41
C SER A 15 -0.38 -2.63 4.30
N TRP A 16 -0.05 -1.48 3.71
CA TRP A 16 -0.10 -0.20 4.42
C TRP A 16 -1.52 0.13 4.87
N ILE A 17 -2.52 -0.03 4.00
CA ILE A 17 -3.92 0.21 4.36
C ILE A 17 -4.38 -0.70 5.50
N LEU A 18 -4.12 -2.01 5.38
CA LEU A 18 -4.48 -2.98 6.40
C LEU A 18 -3.78 -2.68 7.74
N SER A 19 -2.54 -2.20 7.71
CA SER A 19 -1.80 -1.81 8.92
C SER A 19 -2.34 -0.56 9.62
N ASN A 20 -3.13 0.26 8.92
CA ASN A 20 -3.81 1.43 9.50
C ASN A 20 -5.26 1.10 9.93
N ASN A 21 -5.60 -0.19 10.03
CA ASN A 21 -6.96 -0.67 10.34
C ASN A 21 -8.04 -0.14 9.37
N LEU A 22 -7.64 0.16 8.13
CA LEU A 22 -8.55 0.58 7.07
C LEU A 22 -8.91 -0.62 6.20
N VAL A 23 -10.14 -0.65 5.70
CA VAL A 23 -10.61 -1.66 4.73
C VAL A 23 -10.72 -1.00 3.37
N VAL A 24 -10.11 -1.64 2.36
CA VAL A 24 -10.30 -1.29 0.95
C VAL A 24 -10.94 -2.43 0.19
N ILE A 25 -11.70 -2.08 -0.83
CA ILE A 25 -12.26 -3.03 -1.81
C ILE A 25 -11.45 -2.87 -3.10
N PRO A 26 -10.32 -3.59 -3.24
CA PRO A 26 -9.53 -3.50 -4.46
C PRO A 26 -10.24 -4.22 -5.61
N ASP A 27 -10.39 -3.54 -6.74
CA ASP A 27 -10.84 -4.19 -7.98
C ASP A 27 -9.76 -5.17 -8.48
N ALA A 28 -10.15 -6.40 -8.77
CA ALA A 28 -9.28 -7.44 -9.29
C ALA A 28 -9.96 -8.16 -10.47
N ARG A 29 -9.88 -7.55 -11.65
CA ARG A 29 -10.40 -8.12 -12.92
C ARG A 29 -9.65 -9.34 -13.47
N LYS A 30 -8.54 -9.74 -12.84
CA LYS A 30 -7.72 -10.89 -13.26
C LYS A 30 -7.33 -11.71 -12.04
N ILE A 31 -7.36 -13.04 -12.16
CA ILE A 31 -7.01 -13.99 -11.08
C ILE A 31 -5.63 -13.66 -10.50
N LYS A 32 -4.62 -13.43 -11.35
CA LYS A 32 -3.27 -13.06 -10.90
C LYS A 32 -3.23 -11.82 -10.00
N ARG A 33 -4.10 -10.82 -10.25
CA ARG A 33 -4.17 -9.62 -9.40
C ARG A 33 -4.88 -9.90 -8.08
N LEU A 34 -5.86 -10.79 -8.09
CA LEU A 34 -6.51 -11.25 -6.86
C LEU A 34 -5.51 -11.97 -5.97
N GLU A 35 -4.72 -12.89 -6.54
CA GLU A 35 -3.65 -13.61 -5.82
C GLU A 35 -2.63 -12.63 -5.24
N GLU A 36 -2.12 -11.69 -6.05
CA GLU A 36 -1.20 -10.65 -5.60
C GLU A 36 -1.78 -9.81 -4.45
N ASN A 37 -3.06 -9.41 -4.55
CA ASN A 37 -3.74 -8.64 -3.52
C ASN A 37 -3.89 -9.42 -2.21
N VAL A 38 -4.20 -10.71 -2.28
CA VAL A 38 -4.31 -11.59 -1.10
C VAL A 38 -2.95 -11.79 -0.44
N GLU A 39 -1.89 -11.92 -1.22
CA GLU A 39 -0.52 -12.05 -0.71
C GLU A 39 -0.03 -10.80 0.03
N ALA A 40 -0.64 -9.63 -0.20
CA ALA A 40 -0.33 -8.41 0.54
C ALA A 40 -0.53 -8.58 2.06
N VAL A 41 -1.46 -9.42 2.50
CA VAL A 41 -1.71 -9.67 3.93
C VAL A 41 -0.47 -10.25 4.64
N LYS A 42 0.43 -10.91 3.91
CA LYS A 42 1.66 -11.49 4.45
C LYS A 42 2.80 -10.48 4.59
N VAL A 43 2.64 -9.26 4.08
CA VAL A 43 3.68 -8.24 4.11
C VAL A 43 3.55 -7.43 5.39
N ASN A 44 4.38 -7.77 6.37
CA ASN A 44 4.52 -6.96 7.58
C ASN A 44 5.38 -5.73 7.31
N LEU A 45 4.86 -4.54 7.61
CA LEU A 45 5.61 -3.29 7.60
C LEU A 45 6.12 -2.99 9.01
N SER A 46 7.39 -2.59 9.13
CA SER A 46 7.96 -2.17 10.41
C SER A 46 7.52 -0.74 10.76
N SER A 47 7.67 -0.35 12.02
CA SER A 47 7.35 1.00 12.49
C SER A 47 8.14 2.08 11.73
N GLU A 48 9.39 1.79 11.39
CA GLU A 48 10.27 2.67 10.61
C GLU A 48 9.74 2.84 9.18
N GLU A 49 9.33 1.74 8.53
CA GLU A 49 8.79 1.77 7.16
C GLU A 49 7.45 2.52 7.11
N LEU A 50 6.60 2.32 8.10
CA LEU A 50 5.35 3.07 8.22
C LEU A 50 5.61 4.57 8.44
N SER A 51 6.66 4.92 9.18
CA SER A 51 7.09 6.32 9.36
C SER A 51 7.62 6.91 8.06
N GLU A 52 8.44 6.18 7.31
CA GLU A 52 8.96 6.58 5.99
C GLU A 52 7.79 6.87 5.02
N ILE A 53 6.80 5.96 4.94
CA ILE A 53 5.61 6.15 4.10
C ILE A 53 4.85 7.42 4.51
N ARG A 54 4.65 7.64 5.82
CA ARG A 54 3.94 8.83 6.31
C ARG A 54 4.67 10.13 6.00
N GLN A 55 5.99 10.16 6.12
CA GLN A 55 6.79 11.33 5.77
C GLN A 55 6.64 11.67 4.29
N ILE A 56 6.68 10.67 3.41
CA ILE A 56 6.49 10.86 1.97
C ILE A 56 5.09 11.41 1.71
N ILE A 57 4.03 10.80 2.27
CA ILE A 57 2.64 11.26 2.07
C ILE A 57 2.47 12.72 2.52
N ASN A 58 3.00 13.09 3.68
CA ASN A 58 2.90 14.45 4.21
C ASN A 58 3.72 15.48 3.41
N SER A 59 4.69 15.04 2.61
CA SER A 59 5.48 15.92 1.74
C SER A 59 4.79 16.20 0.40
N ILE A 60 3.73 15.47 0.07
CA ILE A 60 2.97 15.66 -1.17
C ILE A 60 2.00 16.82 -0.95
N GLU A 61 2.15 17.87 -1.74
CA GLU A 61 1.19 18.98 -1.79
C GLU A 61 -0.10 18.47 -2.44
N ILE A 62 -1.22 18.57 -1.72
CA ILE A 62 -2.54 18.22 -2.25
C ILE A 62 -2.99 19.39 -3.13
N VAL A 63 -2.96 19.19 -4.44
CA VAL A 63 -3.56 20.13 -5.39
C VAL A 63 -5.05 19.84 -5.43
N ASP A 64 -5.84 20.68 -4.75
CA ASP A 64 -7.30 20.69 -4.90
C ASP A 64 -7.64 21.24 -6.29
N ASP A 65 -7.71 20.37 -7.29
CA ASP A 65 -8.29 20.71 -8.60
C ASP A 65 -9.56 19.88 -8.81
N ILE A 66 -10.68 20.45 -8.34
CA ILE A 66 -12.03 19.99 -8.67
C ILE A 66 -12.71 21.13 -9.43
N TYR A 67 -12.63 21.04 -10.76
CA TYR A 67 -13.53 21.72 -11.69
C TYR A 67 -14.50 20.70 -12.30
#